data_AF-A0AAD6RAL1-F1
#
_entry.id   AF-A0AAD6RAL1-F1
#
_cell.length_a   1.000
_cell.length_b   1.000
_cell.length_c   1.000
_cell.angle_alpha   90.00
_cell.angle_beta   90.00
_cell.angle_gamma   90.00
#
_symmetry.space_group_name_H-M   'P 1'
#
loop_
_entity.id
_entity.type
_entity.pdbx_description
1 polymer ?
#
loop_
_entity_poly.entity_id
_entity_poly.type
_entity_poly.pdbx_seq_one_letter_code
_entity_poly.pdbx_strand_id
1 'polypeptide(L)'
;MSMAAVQKEPEKCWERRPFLRATISLAVKISGLTPQIDGAPNYRQAESLPVHGVAIPTIEGCRNVIKHIRGRKDGKQAQVLWFNLREEPGINRSRVEEMEARLKEDILMEAARYGNKIHVTEELPNGQMVDQWEPVSCDSVKTPVYEDLQLEGHLYDYERVPITDEKSPEEQDFDILVDRIYQTDLNTDIIFNCQMGRGRTTTGMVIATLRTNSVGRIFDFGLNVNENLPNSEEALLRGEYAVIRSLIRVLEGGVEGKKQDDKVIDKCASMQNLREAIANYRNSTLRQSDEMKREASLSFFVEYLERYYSLICFAVYIHSERDALRSSSFGHSSFADWMRARPELYSIIRRLLRRNPMGALGYASPKPSPMRIAESTDGRPHEMGVVAALRNGEVLGSQTVLKSDHCPGCQNPSLPERVDGAPNFREVPGFPVYGVANPTIDGILSVIQRIGSSKGGCPVFWHNMREEPVIYINGEPFVLREVERTI
;
A
#
# COMPACT_ATOMS: atom_id res chain seq x y z
N MET A 1 37.61 -41.78 -53.79
CA MET A 1 37.36 -40.42 -53.26
C MET A 1 35.93 -40.39 -52.74
N SER A 2 35.75 -40.59 -51.45
CA SER A 2 34.46 -40.50 -50.76
C SER A 2 34.33 -39.06 -50.24
N MET A 3 33.29 -38.34 -50.66
CA MET A 3 32.97 -37.02 -50.13
C MET A 3 32.10 -37.18 -48.89
N ALA A 4 32.62 -36.71 -47.75
CA ALA A 4 31.91 -36.62 -46.48
C ALA A 4 30.75 -35.63 -46.58
N ALA A 5 29.54 -36.08 -46.24
CA ALA A 5 28.39 -35.21 -46.03
C ALA A 5 28.56 -34.50 -44.67
N VAL A 6 28.71 -33.18 -44.71
CA VAL A 6 28.70 -32.32 -43.53
C VAL A 6 27.27 -32.29 -42.97
N GLN A 7 27.05 -32.93 -41.83
CA GLN A 7 25.86 -32.70 -41.00
C GLN A 7 25.93 -31.25 -40.47
N LYS A 8 25.10 -30.36 -41.03
CA LYS A 8 24.80 -29.07 -40.40
C LYS A 8 23.92 -29.32 -39.18
N GLU A 9 24.35 -28.82 -38.02
CA GLU A 9 23.51 -28.69 -36.82
C GLU A 9 22.22 -27.90 -37.15
N PRO A 10 21.09 -28.20 -36.48
CA PRO A 10 19.87 -27.42 -36.66
C PRO A 10 20.09 -26.01 -36.10
N GLU A 11 20.28 -25.04 -36.99
CA GLU A 11 20.29 -23.61 -36.68
C GLU A 11 19.05 -23.27 -35.82
N LYS A 12 19.29 -22.68 -34.65
CA LYS A 12 18.25 -22.42 -33.65
C LYS A 12 17.25 -21.40 -34.21
N CYS A 13 15.96 -21.75 -34.21
CA CYS A 13 14.85 -20.98 -34.82
C CYS A 13 14.73 -19.52 -34.32
N TRP A 14 15.32 -19.18 -33.17
CA TRP A 14 15.33 -17.83 -32.60
C TRP A 14 16.35 -16.87 -33.23
N GLU A 15 17.41 -17.36 -33.88
CA GLU A 15 18.44 -16.52 -34.50
C GLU A 15 17.93 -15.78 -35.75
N ARG A 16 16.77 -16.17 -36.30
CA ARG A 16 16.15 -15.55 -37.49
C ARG A 16 15.20 -14.38 -37.19
N ARG A 17 15.10 -13.91 -35.95
CA ARG A 17 14.08 -12.90 -35.56
C ARG A 17 14.68 -11.58 -35.04
N PRO A 18 14.99 -10.61 -35.91
CA PRO A 18 15.35 -9.25 -35.50
C PRO A 18 14.23 -8.53 -34.73
N PHE A 19 12.98 -8.93 -34.96
CA PHE A 19 11.78 -8.21 -34.53
C PHE A 19 11.18 -8.71 -33.19
N LEU A 20 11.43 -9.97 -32.77
CA LEU A 20 11.03 -10.44 -31.43
C LEU A 20 11.83 -9.77 -30.30
N ARG A 21 13.03 -9.24 -30.62
CA ARG A 21 13.77 -8.32 -29.74
C ARG A 21 12.97 -7.05 -29.43
N ALA A 22 12.06 -6.65 -30.31
CA ALA A 22 11.36 -5.36 -30.28
C ALA A 22 10.12 -5.36 -29.38
N THR A 23 9.39 -6.47 -29.25
CA THR A 23 8.25 -6.59 -28.33
C THR A 23 8.72 -6.72 -26.87
N ILE A 24 9.84 -7.40 -26.63
CA ILE A 24 10.60 -7.33 -25.35
C ILE A 24 11.18 -5.93 -25.14
N SER A 25 11.42 -5.16 -26.22
CA SER A 25 11.85 -3.77 -26.16
C SER A 25 10.71 -2.77 -25.87
N LEU A 26 9.43 -3.19 -25.86
CA LEU A 26 8.31 -2.37 -25.40
C LEU A 26 8.24 -2.29 -23.87
N ALA A 27 8.86 -3.24 -23.17
CA ALA A 27 9.40 -2.95 -21.84
C ALA A 27 10.58 -2.00 -22.08
N VAL A 28 10.28 -0.69 -22.12
CA VAL A 28 11.28 0.39 -22.19
C VAL A 28 12.45 -0.04 -21.32
N LYS A 29 13.56 -0.43 -21.94
CA LYS A 29 14.80 -0.69 -21.21
C LYS A 29 15.11 0.60 -20.50
N ILE A 30 14.83 0.67 -19.21
CA ILE A 30 15.16 1.86 -18.44
C ILE A 30 16.68 1.90 -18.37
N SER A 31 17.26 2.87 -19.06
CA SER A 31 18.68 3.17 -19.02
C SER A 31 19.05 3.53 -17.58
N GLY A 32 19.57 2.56 -16.83
CA GLY A 32 19.94 2.74 -15.43
C GLY A 32 19.89 1.47 -14.58
N LEU A 33 19.10 0.46 -14.98
CA LEU A 33 19.09 -0.81 -14.27
C LEU A 33 20.30 -1.67 -14.62
N THR A 34 21.02 -2.12 -13.59
CA THR A 34 22.13 -3.08 -13.73
C THR A 34 21.99 -4.19 -12.69
N PRO A 35 22.31 -5.45 -13.04
CA PRO A 35 22.83 -5.92 -14.33
C PRO A 35 21.73 -6.06 -15.40
N GLN A 36 22.14 -6.03 -16.67
CA GLN A 36 21.28 -6.37 -17.80
C GLN A 36 21.41 -7.87 -18.08
N ILE A 37 20.31 -8.61 -17.99
CA ILE A 37 20.29 -10.05 -18.25
C ILE A 37 19.57 -10.30 -19.58
N ASP A 38 20.21 -11.01 -20.50
CA ASP A 38 19.63 -11.28 -21.82
C ASP A 38 18.35 -12.11 -21.70
N GLY A 39 17.30 -11.69 -22.41
CA GLY A 39 15.95 -12.26 -22.31
C GLY A 39 15.18 -11.93 -21.03
N ALA A 40 15.74 -11.17 -20.08
CA ALA A 40 15.11 -10.82 -18.79
C ALA A 40 15.06 -9.29 -18.59
N PRO A 41 14.10 -8.60 -19.24
CA PRO A 41 13.97 -7.15 -19.18
C PRO A 41 13.71 -6.64 -17.75
N ASN A 42 14.22 -5.45 -17.44
CA ASN A 42 14.03 -4.76 -16.14
C ASN A 42 14.39 -5.60 -14.90
N TYR A 43 15.28 -6.59 -15.06
CA TYR A 43 15.82 -7.36 -13.95
C TYR A 43 16.54 -6.44 -12.94
N ARG A 44 16.26 -6.65 -11.65
CA ARG A 44 16.89 -5.92 -10.54
C ARG A 44 16.77 -6.70 -9.24
N GLN A 45 17.60 -6.32 -8.27
CA GLN A 45 17.60 -6.84 -6.92
C GLN A 45 17.29 -5.71 -5.92
N ALA A 46 16.57 -6.02 -4.85
CA ALA A 46 16.38 -5.10 -3.73
C ALA A 46 17.68 -4.99 -2.91
N GLU A 47 18.56 -4.07 -3.29
CA GLU A 47 19.92 -3.92 -2.72
C GLU A 47 20.67 -5.26 -2.64
N SER A 48 21.03 -5.71 -1.43
CA SER A 48 21.76 -6.96 -1.15
C SER A 48 20.84 -8.08 -0.65
N LEU A 49 19.52 -7.90 -0.69
CA LEU A 49 18.55 -8.88 -0.19
C LEU A 49 18.22 -9.93 -1.26
N PRO A 50 17.83 -11.16 -0.89
CA PRO A 50 17.50 -12.23 -1.83
C PRO A 50 16.10 -12.02 -2.47
N VAL A 51 15.79 -10.78 -2.85
CA VAL A 51 14.50 -10.37 -3.44
C VAL A 51 14.77 -9.66 -4.76
N HIS A 52 14.16 -10.16 -5.83
CA HIS A 52 14.42 -9.74 -7.19
C HIS A 52 13.12 -9.40 -7.91
N GLY A 53 13.21 -8.50 -8.88
CA GLY A 53 12.09 -8.10 -9.74
C GLY A 53 12.51 -8.14 -11.20
N VAL A 54 11.60 -8.57 -12.08
CA VAL A 54 11.84 -8.64 -13.53
C VAL A 54 10.53 -8.37 -14.28
N ALA A 55 10.62 -7.79 -15.48
CA ALA A 55 9.48 -7.79 -16.41
C ALA A 55 9.29 -9.19 -17.02
N ILE A 56 8.29 -9.41 -17.88
CA ILE A 56 8.08 -10.76 -18.46
C ILE A 56 9.36 -11.22 -19.17
N PRO A 57 10.04 -12.28 -18.67
CA PRO A 57 11.22 -12.81 -19.32
C PRO A 57 10.84 -13.83 -20.40
N THR A 58 11.77 -14.11 -21.30
CA THR A 58 11.71 -15.32 -22.12
C THR A 58 12.10 -16.53 -21.29
N ILE A 59 11.84 -17.75 -21.80
CA ILE A 59 12.29 -18.99 -21.16
C ILE A 59 13.81 -18.96 -20.94
N GLU A 60 14.57 -18.52 -21.94
CA GLU A 60 16.02 -18.38 -21.83
C GLU A 60 16.42 -17.27 -20.85
N GLY A 61 15.62 -16.19 -20.80
CA GLY A 61 15.74 -15.15 -19.78
C GLY A 61 15.60 -15.70 -18.35
N CYS A 62 14.61 -16.56 -18.09
CA CYS A 62 14.48 -17.25 -16.80
C CYS A 62 15.74 -18.04 -16.46
N ARG A 63 16.27 -18.81 -17.41
CA ARG A 63 17.52 -19.58 -17.21
C ARG A 63 18.71 -18.69 -16.91
N ASN A 64 18.84 -17.58 -17.64
CA ASN A 64 19.91 -16.60 -17.43
C ASN A 64 19.82 -15.93 -16.06
N VAL A 65 18.62 -15.60 -15.58
CA VAL A 65 18.39 -15.05 -14.23
C VAL A 65 18.80 -16.06 -13.17
N ILE A 66 18.37 -17.31 -13.28
CA ILE A 66 18.71 -18.37 -12.31
C ILE A 66 20.23 -18.60 -12.28
N LYS A 67 20.88 -18.64 -13.45
CA LYS A 67 22.33 -18.77 -13.57
C LYS A 67 23.07 -17.60 -12.92
N HIS A 68 22.58 -16.37 -13.13
CA HIS A 68 23.13 -15.16 -12.52
C HIS A 68 23.07 -15.19 -11.00
N ILE A 69 21.92 -15.59 -10.44
CA ILE A 69 21.72 -15.70 -8.98
C ILE A 69 22.63 -16.78 -8.39
N ARG A 70 22.70 -17.97 -9.02
CA ARG A 70 23.56 -19.07 -8.58
C ARG A 70 25.05 -18.72 -8.64
N GLY A 71 25.47 -17.98 -9.67
CA GLY A 71 26.85 -17.53 -9.84
C GLY A 71 27.37 -16.66 -8.69
N ARG A 72 26.48 -16.01 -7.92
CA ARG A 72 26.84 -15.21 -6.75
C ARG A 72 26.99 -16.00 -5.45
N LYS A 73 26.53 -17.26 -5.40
CA LYS A 73 26.46 -18.07 -4.17
C LYS A 73 27.56 -19.15 -4.08
N ASP A 74 28.70 -18.96 -4.75
CA ASP A 74 29.87 -19.87 -4.73
C ASP A 74 29.49 -21.36 -4.91
N GLY A 75 28.56 -21.66 -5.82
CA GLY A 75 28.17 -23.03 -6.15
C GLY A 75 27.24 -23.72 -5.15
N LYS A 76 26.74 -23.04 -4.11
CA LYS A 76 25.63 -23.56 -3.29
C LYS A 76 24.34 -23.59 -4.13
N GLN A 77 23.56 -24.65 -3.98
CA GLN A 77 22.28 -24.80 -4.67
C GLN A 77 21.32 -23.70 -4.20
N ALA A 78 21.15 -22.66 -5.01
CA ALA A 78 20.20 -21.59 -4.73
C ALA A 78 18.79 -22.07 -5.08
N GLN A 79 17.93 -22.20 -4.07
CA GLN A 79 16.49 -22.38 -4.26
C GLN A 79 15.90 -21.05 -4.73
N VAL A 80 15.02 -21.09 -5.74
CA VAL A 80 14.36 -19.91 -6.27
C VAL A 80 12.86 -20.11 -6.14
N LEU A 81 12.18 -19.14 -5.55
CA LEU A 81 10.72 -19.03 -5.55
C LEU A 81 10.31 -17.90 -6.49
N TRP A 82 9.53 -18.22 -7.51
CA TRP A 82 9.16 -17.27 -8.55
C TRP A 82 7.66 -17.01 -8.57
N PHE A 83 7.30 -15.76 -8.25
CA PHE A 83 5.93 -15.27 -8.27
C PHE A 83 5.59 -14.57 -9.58
N ASN A 84 4.54 -15.03 -10.24
CA ASN A 84 3.91 -14.32 -11.34
C ASN A 84 2.65 -13.60 -10.84
N LEU A 85 2.69 -12.26 -10.92
CA LEU A 85 1.66 -11.38 -10.39
C LEU A 85 0.61 -10.97 -11.44
N ARG A 86 0.50 -11.71 -12.55
CA ARG A 86 -0.40 -11.39 -13.65
C ARG A 86 -1.82 -11.90 -13.39
N GLU A 87 -2.75 -10.97 -13.24
CA GLU A 87 -4.19 -11.19 -13.29
C GLU A 87 -4.79 -10.83 -14.67
N GLU A 88 -5.90 -11.49 -14.99
CA GLU A 88 -6.94 -11.00 -15.91
C GLU A 88 -8.16 -10.57 -15.05
N PRO A 89 -8.65 -9.31 -15.15
CA PRO A 89 -9.52 -8.72 -14.13
C PRO A 89 -10.75 -9.57 -13.77
N GLY A 90 -10.90 -9.91 -12.49
CA GLY A 90 -12.08 -10.59 -11.96
C GLY A 90 -12.10 -12.11 -12.17
N ILE A 91 -10.94 -12.72 -12.39
CA ILE A 91 -10.79 -14.15 -12.65
C ILE A 91 -9.77 -14.73 -11.66
N ASN A 92 -10.21 -15.71 -10.85
CA ASN A 92 -9.33 -16.40 -9.91
C ASN A 92 -8.31 -17.32 -10.64
N ARG A 93 -7.22 -17.69 -9.95
CA ARG A 93 -6.11 -18.48 -10.50
C ARG A 93 -6.56 -19.67 -11.35
N SER A 94 -7.38 -20.56 -10.78
CA SER A 94 -7.80 -21.80 -11.44
C SER A 94 -8.54 -21.53 -12.75
N ARG A 95 -9.40 -20.51 -12.77
CA ARG A 95 -10.16 -20.15 -13.96
C ARG A 95 -9.26 -19.54 -15.04
N VAL A 96 -8.21 -18.80 -14.67
CA VAL A 96 -7.23 -18.30 -15.66
C VAL A 96 -6.42 -19.46 -16.25
N GLU A 97 -5.97 -20.40 -15.42
CA GLU A 97 -5.24 -21.58 -15.89
C GLU A 97 -6.11 -22.45 -16.84
N GLU A 98 -7.39 -22.65 -16.52
CA GLU A 98 -8.36 -23.31 -17.40
C GLU A 98 -8.61 -22.54 -18.71
N MET A 99 -8.60 -21.20 -18.66
CA MET A 99 -8.70 -20.36 -19.86
C MET A 99 -7.45 -20.47 -20.73
N GLU A 100 -6.26 -20.50 -20.13
CA GLU A 100 -4.99 -20.67 -20.84
C GLU A 100 -4.90 -22.06 -21.51
N ALA A 101 -5.38 -23.12 -20.85
CA ALA A 101 -5.45 -24.46 -21.42
C ALA A 101 -6.39 -24.53 -22.63
N ARG A 102 -7.59 -23.96 -22.52
CA ARG A 102 -8.55 -23.88 -23.64
C ARG A 102 -8.02 -23.01 -24.78
N LEU A 103 -7.37 -21.88 -24.47
CA LEU A 103 -6.74 -21.03 -25.47
C LEU A 103 -5.67 -21.79 -26.27
N LYS A 104 -4.87 -22.63 -25.60
CA LYS A 104 -3.91 -23.51 -26.29
C LYS A 104 -4.62 -24.47 -27.26
N GLU A 105 -5.73 -25.09 -26.85
CA GLU A 105 -6.52 -25.96 -27.72
C GLU A 105 -7.11 -25.19 -28.91
N ASP A 106 -7.68 -24.01 -28.68
CA ASP A 106 -8.24 -23.14 -29.72
C ASP A 106 -7.19 -22.74 -30.76
N ILE A 107 -5.99 -22.35 -30.30
CA ILE A 107 -4.85 -22.01 -31.18
C ILE A 107 -4.46 -23.20 -32.06
N LEU A 108 -4.37 -24.41 -31.49
CA LEU A 108 -4.00 -25.61 -32.25
C LEU A 108 -5.09 -26.00 -33.26
N MET A 109 -6.36 -25.89 -32.88
CA MET A 109 -7.49 -26.14 -33.77
C MET A 109 -7.53 -25.14 -34.93
N GLU A 110 -7.31 -23.85 -34.66
CA GLU A 110 -7.25 -22.82 -35.71
C GLU A 110 -6.03 -23.02 -36.61
N ALA A 111 -4.86 -23.28 -36.03
CA ALA A 111 -3.64 -23.51 -36.79
C ALA A 111 -3.76 -24.70 -37.76
N ALA A 112 -4.44 -25.78 -37.34
CA ALA A 112 -4.71 -26.93 -38.20
C ALA A 112 -5.54 -26.58 -39.45
N ARG A 113 -6.42 -25.56 -39.36
CA ARG A 113 -7.23 -25.08 -40.51
C ARG A 113 -6.41 -24.26 -41.50
N TYR A 114 -5.37 -23.58 -41.03
CA TYR A 114 -4.55 -22.66 -41.83
C TYR A 114 -3.13 -23.18 -42.12
N GLY A 115 -2.97 -24.51 -42.18
CA GLY A 115 -1.72 -25.14 -42.58
C GLY A 115 -0.61 -24.97 -41.54
N ASN A 116 -0.94 -25.19 -40.26
CA ASN A 116 -0.06 -25.05 -39.10
C ASN A 116 0.43 -23.61 -38.90
N LYS A 117 -0.45 -22.62 -39.08
CA LYS A 117 -0.17 -21.21 -38.84
C LYS A 117 -1.33 -20.53 -38.16
N ILE A 118 -1.06 -19.57 -37.28
CA ILE A 118 -2.06 -18.71 -36.66
C ILE A 118 -1.81 -17.25 -37.00
N HIS A 119 -2.87 -16.47 -37.14
CA HIS A 119 -2.75 -15.05 -37.39
C HIS A 119 -2.49 -14.32 -36.06
N VAL A 120 -1.40 -13.55 -35.99
CA VAL A 120 -1.03 -12.77 -34.80
C VAL A 120 -0.81 -11.32 -35.19
N THR A 121 -1.15 -10.42 -34.28
CA THR A 121 -0.87 -9.00 -34.42
C THR A 121 0.23 -8.63 -33.42
N GLU A 122 1.33 -8.07 -33.92
CA GLU A 122 2.43 -7.58 -33.10
C GLU A 122 2.42 -6.05 -33.05
N GLU A 123 2.68 -5.50 -31.86
CA GLU A 123 2.91 -4.07 -31.69
C GLU A 123 4.41 -3.77 -31.88
N LEU A 124 4.73 -2.93 -32.87
CA LEU A 124 6.08 -2.44 -33.11
C LEU A 124 6.45 -1.36 -32.08
N PRO A 125 7.76 -1.07 -31.86
CA PRO A 125 8.20 -0.04 -30.90
C PRO A 125 7.67 1.38 -31.16
N ASN A 126 7.19 1.65 -32.38
CA ASN A 126 6.56 2.91 -32.75
C ASN A 126 5.04 2.93 -32.50
N GLY A 127 4.49 1.89 -31.86
CA GLY A 127 3.06 1.70 -31.58
C GLY A 127 2.23 1.23 -32.78
N GLN A 128 2.86 0.89 -33.92
CA GLN A 128 2.13 0.35 -35.07
C GLN A 128 1.81 -1.13 -34.88
N MET A 129 0.57 -1.51 -35.15
CA MET A 129 0.13 -2.90 -35.16
C MET A 129 0.42 -3.53 -36.52
N VAL A 130 1.11 -4.66 -36.55
CA VAL A 130 1.45 -5.41 -37.76
C VAL A 130 0.95 -6.83 -37.65
N ASP A 131 0.17 -7.22 -38.64
CA ASP A 131 -0.40 -8.56 -38.76
C ASP A 131 0.56 -9.51 -39.48
N GLN A 132 0.72 -10.72 -38.95
CA GLN A 132 1.53 -11.76 -39.57
C GLN A 132 1.01 -13.17 -39.25
N TRP A 133 1.37 -14.13 -40.10
CA TRP A 133 1.09 -15.54 -39.89
C TRP A 133 2.26 -16.22 -39.18
N GLU A 134 2.04 -16.63 -37.94
CA GLU A 134 3.03 -17.32 -37.12
C GLU A 134 2.90 -18.84 -37.29
N PRO A 135 3.98 -19.57 -37.62
CA PRO A 135 3.97 -21.03 -37.66
C PRO A 135 3.72 -21.64 -36.27
N VAL A 136 2.84 -22.64 -36.21
CA VAL A 136 2.41 -23.27 -34.96
C VAL A 136 2.54 -24.79 -35.07
N SER A 137 3.14 -25.41 -34.07
CA SER A 137 3.16 -26.86 -33.85
C SER A 137 2.68 -27.19 -32.43
N CYS A 138 2.41 -28.47 -32.15
CA CYS A 138 2.04 -28.93 -30.81
C CYS A 138 3.10 -28.56 -29.75
N ASP A 139 4.38 -28.54 -30.14
CA ASP A 139 5.50 -28.21 -29.27
C ASP A 139 5.71 -26.69 -29.12
N SER A 140 5.24 -25.89 -30.08
CA SER A 140 5.42 -24.43 -30.06
C SER A 140 4.37 -23.71 -29.22
N VAL A 141 3.19 -24.29 -29.01
CA VAL A 141 2.15 -23.71 -28.16
C VAL A 141 2.29 -24.23 -26.74
N LYS A 142 2.63 -23.32 -25.83
CA LYS A 142 2.78 -23.61 -24.42
C LYS A 142 1.86 -22.70 -23.61
N THR A 143 1.18 -23.28 -22.63
CA THR A 143 0.64 -22.54 -21.47
C THR A 143 1.83 -21.99 -20.67
N PRO A 144 1.65 -21.06 -19.69
CA PRO A 144 2.77 -20.40 -19.04
C PRO A 144 3.89 -21.40 -18.67
N VAL A 145 5.05 -21.24 -19.29
CA VAL A 145 6.10 -22.27 -19.48
C VAL A 145 6.88 -22.58 -18.19
N TYR A 146 6.29 -22.31 -17.04
CA TYR A 146 6.93 -22.44 -15.74
C TYR A 146 6.94 -23.89 -15.25
N GLU A 147 5.96 -24.71 -15.66
CA GLU A 147 5.94 -26.17 -15.40
C GLU A 147 7.08 -26.90 -16.15
N ASP A 148 7.34 -26.52 -17.40
CA ASP A 148 8.47 -27.06 -18.18
C ASP A 148 9.83 -26.75 -17.54
N LEU A 149 9.95 -25.59 -16.86
CA LEU A 149 11.15 -25.21 -16.12
C LEU A 149 11.31 -25.97 -14.79
N GLN A 150 10.21 -26.41 -14.17
CA GLN A 150 10.24 -27.29 -12.99
C GLN A 150 10.75 -28.70 -13.35
N LEU A 151 10.42 -29.20 -14.55
CA LEU A 151 10.82 -30.52 -15.03
C LEU A 151 12.33 -30.65 -15.35
N GLU A 152 13.04 -29.53 -15.55
CA GLU A 152 14.50 -29.49 -15.82
C GLU A 152 15.38 -29.74 -14.57
N GLY A 153 14.80 -30.14 -13.43
CA GLY A 153 15.57 -30.52 -12.22
C GLY A 153 16.24 -29.36 -11.50
N HIS A 154 15.79 -28.13 -11.76
CA HIS A 154 16.19 -26.95 -11.00
C HIS A 154 15.34 -26.81 -9.73
N LEU A 155 15.94 -26.42 -8.60
CA LEU A 155 15.23 -26.05 -7.35
C LEU A 155 14.45 -24.74 -7.56
N TYR A 156 13.38 -24.82 -8.33
CA TYR A 156 12.56 -23.71 -8.79
C TYR A 156 11.12 -24.01 -8.42
N ASP A 157 10.55 -23.23 -7.51
CA ASP A 157 9.12 -23.27 -7.21
C ASP A 157 8.43 -22.07 -7.88
N TYR A 158 7.26 -22.31 -8.45
CA TYR A 158 6.50 -21.32 -9.20
C TYR A 158 5.15 -21.10 -8.55
N GLU A 159 4.80 -19.84 -8.34
CA GLU A 159 3.53 -19.46 -7.75
C GLU A 159 2.86 -18.37 -8.58
N ARG A 160 1.56 -18.52 -8.86
CA ARG A 160 0.76 -17.49 -9.51
C ARG A 160 -0.17 -16.82 -8.50
N VAL A 161 -0.02 -15.52 -8.35
CA VAL A 161 -0.87 -14.69 -7.49
C VAL A 161 -1.47 -13.58 -8.35
N PRO A 162 -2.71 -13.73 -8.83
CA PRO A 162 -3.31 -12.74 -9.72
C PRO A 162 -3.57 -11.43 -8.95
N ILE A 163 -2.77 -10.39 -9.24
CA ILE A 163 -3.00 -9.03 -8.72
C ILE A 163 -3.42 -8.11 -9.87
N THR A 164 -4.51 -7.39 -9.69
CA THR A 164 -5.06 -6.47 -10.70
C THR A 164 -4.07 -5.36 -10.98
N ASP A 165 -3.87 -5.02 -12.25
CA ASP A 165 -2.92 -3.97 -12.58
C ASP A 165 -3.36 -2.61 -12.04
N GLU A 166 -2.38 -1.80 -11.64
CA GLU A 166 -2.56 -0.44 -11.14
C GLU A 166 -3.43 -0.27 -9.88
N LYS A 167 -3.99 -1.35 -9.30
CA LYS A 167 -4.74 -1.35 -8.03
C LYS A 167 -3.90 -1.76 -6.82
N SER A 168 -4.40 -1.47 -5.61
CA SER A 168 -3.85 -2.09 -4.40
C SER A 168 -4.11 -3.61 -4.42
N PRO A 169 -3.16 -4.47 -3.99
CA PRO A 169 -3.47 -5.88 -3.74
C PRO A 169 -4.58 -6.02 -2.70
N GLU A 170 -5.39 -7.06 -2.83
CA GLU A 170 -6.38 -7.42 -1.83
C GLU A 170 -5.69 -8.09 -0.63
N GLU A 171 -6.34 -8.09 0.52
CA GLU A 171 -5.76 -8.63 1.76
C GLU A 171 -5.39 -10.11 1.64
N GLN A 172 -6.18 -10.88 0.87
CA GLN A 172 -5.89 -12.29 0.59
C GLN A 172 -4.63 -12.48 -0.25
N ASP A 173 -4.27 -11.51 -1.09
CA ASP A 173 -3.02 -11.56 -1.88
C ASP A 173 -1.80 -11.49 -0.94
N PHE A 174 -1.86 -10.67 0.10
CA PHE A 174 -0.81 -10.63 1.12
C PHE A 174 -0.68 -11.96 1.85
N ASP A 175 -1.80 -12.58 2.23
CA ASP A 175 -1.81 -13.88 2.91
C ASP A 175 -1.17 -14.96 2.04
N ILE A 176 -1.57 -15.08 0.77
CA ILE A 176 -1.01 -16.05 -0.18
C ILE A 176 0.51 -15.85 -0.34
N LEU A 177 0.95 -14.59 -0.51
CA LEU A 177 2.37 -14.26 -0.64
C LEU A 177 3.16 -14.63 0.62
N VAL A 178 2.65 -14.27 1.80
CA VAL A 178 3.31 -14.53 3.08
C VAL A 178 3.41 -16.01 3.36
N ASP A 179 2.32 -16.76 3.22
CA ASP A 179 2.28 -18.19 3.51
C ASP A 179 3.28 -18.96 2.64
N ARG A 180 3.34 -18.63 1.34
CA ARG A 180 4.30 -19.27 0.42
C ARG A 180 5.73 -18.88 0.74
N ILE A 181 6.01 -17.62 1.06
CA ILE A 181 7.35 -17.20 1.50
C ILE A 181 7.74 -17.92 2.81
N TYR A 182 6.81 -18.12 3.74
CA TYR A 182 7.06 -18.78 5.03
C TYR A 182 7.43 -20.26 4.88
N GLN A 183 6.86 -20.92 3.88
CA GLN A 183 7.16 -22.31 3.56
C GLN A 183 8.55 -22.52 2.94
N THR A 184 9.28 -21.44 2.60
CA THR A 184 10.61 -21.52 1.99
C THR A 184 11.75 -21.32 2.97
N ASP A 185 12.91 -21.91 2.63
CA ASP A 185 14.14 -21.75 3.40
C ASP A 185 14.67 -20.31 3.33
N LEU A 186 15.32 -19.86 4.40
CA LEU A 186 15.95 -18.52 4.50
C LEU A 186 17.00 -18.22 3.41
N ASN A 187 17.49 -19.26 2.73
CA ASN A 187 18.47 -19.16 1.65
C ASN A 187 17.84 -19.07 0.25
N THR A 188 16.51 -19.07 0.17
CA THR A 188 15.74 -18.99 -1.09
C THR A 188 15.78 -17.57 -1.65
N ASP A 189 16.05 -17.44 -2.95
CA ASP A 189 15.88 -16.19 -3.69
C ASP A 189 14.44 -16.07 -4.18
N ILE A 190 13.81 -14.94 -3.89
CA ILE A 190 12.42 -14.66 -4.26
C ILE A 190 12.42 -13.74 -5.48
N ILE A 191 11.73 -14.14 -6.54
CA ILE A 191 11.66 -13.40 -7.80
C ILE A 191 10.20 -13.04 -8.07
N PHE A 192 9.92 -11.78 -8.39
CA PHE A 192 8.60 -11.31 -8.79
C PHE A 192 8.60 -10.87 -10.25
N ASN A 193 7.57 -11.24 -11.02
CA ASN A 193 7.34 -10.71 -12.35
C ASN A 193 5.89 -10.27 -12.60
N CYS A 194 5.74 -9.24 -13.42
CA CYS A 194 4.48 -8.82 -14.04
C CYS A 194 4.80 -8.34 -15.46
N GLN A 195 3.83 -7.77 -16.19
CA GLN A 195 4.01 -7.35 -17.59
C GLN A 195 5.27 -6.50 -17.81
N MET A 196 5.33 -5.32 -17.17
CA MET A 196 6.46 -4.38 -17.30
C MET A 196 7.49 -4.51 -16.17
N GLY A 197 7.25 -5.36 -15.18
CA GLY A 197 8.09 -5.45 -13.99
C GLY A 197 8.05 -4.20 -13.11
N ARG A 198 6.99 -3.38 -13.20
CA ARG A 198 6.89 -2.04 -12.57
C ARG A 198 6.07 -2.08 -11.28
N GLY A 199 4.77 -1.74 -11.30
CA GLY A 199 3.94 -1.56 -10.10
C GLY A 199 3.82 -2.83 -9.27
N ARG A 200 3.12 -3.86 -9.79
CA ARG A 200 2.88 -5.14 -9.10
C ARG A 200 4.16 -5.82 -8.63
N THR A 201 5.17 -5.90 -9.50
CA THR A 201 6.48 -6.46 -9.15
C THR A 201 7.13 -5.73 -7.98
N THR A 202 7.17 -4.39 -8.01
CA THR A 202 7.74 -3.62 -6.89
C THR A 202 6.94 -3.84 -5.61
N THR A 203 5.61 -3.97 -5.68
CA THR A 203 4.77 -4.28 -4.51
C THR A 203 5.10 -5.65 -3.91
N GLY A 204 5.20 -6.69 -4.72
CA GLY A 204 5.63 -8.02 -4.24
C GLY A 204 7.04 -7.98 -3.62
N MET A 205 7.97 -7.24 -4.24
CA MET A 205 9.30 -7.04 -3.68
C MET A 205 9.25 -6.35 -2.31
N VAL A 206 8.42 -5.32 -2.12
CA VAL A 206 8.27 -4.63 -0.83
C VAL A 206 7.71 -5.59 0.23
N ILE A 207 6.67 -6.37 -0.09
CA ILE A 207 6.07 -7.35 0.82
C ILE A 207 7.11 -8.39 1.28
N ALA A 208 7.82 -9.01 0.35
CA ALA A 208 8.87 -9.99 0.67
C ALA A 208 10.03 -9.36 1.46
N THR A 209 10.38 -8.11 1.13
CA THR A 209 11.47 -7.37 1.77
C THR A 209 11.12 -6.94 3.19
N LEU A 210 9.88 -6.51 3.46
CA LEU A 210 9.39 -6.20 4.81
C LEU A 210 9.50 -7.44 5.71
N ARG A 211 9.10 -8.60 5.19
CA ARG A 211 9.25 -9.87 5.92
C ARG A 211 10.70 -10.22 6.20
N THR A 212 11.57 -10.12 5.19
CA THR A 212 13.00 -10.51 5.28
C THR A 212 13.81 -9.56 6.17
N ASN A 213 13.64 -8.24 6.01
CA ASN A 213 14.37 -7.23 6.81
C ASN A 213 13.97 -7.22 8.28
N SER A 214 12.82 -7.77 8.63
CA SER A 214 12.39 -7.86 10.02
C SER A 214 13.39 -8.68 10.87
N VAL A 215 14.26 -9.51 10.27
CA VAL A 215 15.36 -10.21 10.99
C VAL A 215 16.43 -9.24 11.56
N GLY A 216 16.53 -8.00 11.04
CA GLY A 216 17.43 -6.96 11.57
C GLY A 216 16.76 -6.10 12.63
N ARG A 217 17.36 -6.01 13.82
CA ARG A 217 16.92 -5.17 14.95
C ARG A 217 16.65 -3.73 14.50
N ILE A 218 15.52 -3.18 14.92
CA ILE A 218 15.32 -1.73 14.99
C ILE A 218 16.08 -1.27 16.24
N PHE A 219 17.36 -0.91 16.07
CA PHE A 219 18.02 -0.06 17.05
C PHE A 219 17.62 1.39 16.76
N ASP A 220 17.01 1.95 17.80
CA ASP A 220 16.74 3.36 18.05
C ASP A 220 17.90 4.25 17.59
N PHE A 221 17.68 5.14 16.62
CA PHE A 221 18.54 6.30 16.37
C PHE A 221 17.81 7.38 15.54
N GLY A 222 17.75 8.58 16.12
CA GLY A 222 17.77 9.87 15.43
C GLY A 222 16.43 10.38 14.90
N LEU A 223 15.76 11.21 15.71
CA LEU A 223 14.81 12.21 15.23
C LEU A 223 15.56 13.20 14.33
N ASN A 224 15.51 13.01 13.01
CA ASN A 224 15.76 14.13 12.12
C ASN A 224 14.48 14.98 12.09
N VAL A 225 14.47 15.97 12.99
CA VAL A 225 13.55 17.11 12.93
C VAL A 225 13.86 17.85 11.64
N ASN A 226 13.07 17.60 10.59
CA ASN A 226 13.00 18.54 9.48
C ASN A 226 11.79 19.42 9.73
N GLU A 227 12.08 20.69 10.06
CA GLU A 227 11.15 21.81 9.98
C GLU A 227 10.29 21.67 8.73
N ASN A 228 8.96 21.70 8.85
CA ASN A 228 8.08 22.06 7.74
C ASN A 228 6.62 22.18 8.18
N LEU A 229 5.97 23.22 7.63
CA LEU A 229 4.56 23.52 7.75
C LEU A 229 3.69 22.31 7.31
N PRO A 230 2.55 22.03 7.99
CA PRO A 230 1.51 21.15 7.47
C PRO A 230 1.26 21.36 5.98
N ASN A 231 1.25 20.28 5.19
CA ASN A 231 0.81 20.29 3.79
C ASN A 231 1.79 20.96 2.78
N SER A 232 3.09 21.03 3.09
CA SER A 232 4.11 21.42 2.10
C SER A 232 4.25 20.37 0.98
N GLU A 233 4.73 20.78 -0.20
CA GLU A 233 5.01 19.86 -1.31
C GLU A 233 6.00 18.76 -0.89
N GLU A 234 6.95 19.10 -0.01
CA GLU A 234 7.90 18.15 0.57
C GLU A 234 7.25 17.13 1.52
N ALA A 235 6.25 17.54 2.32
CA ALA A 235 5.50 16.61 3.18
C ALA A 235 4.72 15.59 2.35
N LEU A 236 4.15 16.03 1.23
CA LEU A 236 3.43 15.15 0.29
C LEU A 236 4.37 14.16 -0.39
N LEU A 237 5.58 14.58 -0.77
CA LEU A 237 6.62 13.68 -1.28
C LEU A 237 7.04 12.62 -0.24
N ARG A 238 6.99 12.95 1.05
CA ARG A 238 7.21 11.99 2.15
C ARG A 238 6.00 11.07 2.43
N GLY A 239 4.92 11.21 1.66
CA GLY A 239 3.71 10.40 1.80
C GLY A 239 2.80 10.84 2.96
N GLU A 240 2.95 12.06 3.48
CA GLU A 240 2.20 12.57 4.65
C GLU A 240 0.78 13.03 4.28
N TYR A 241 0.01 12.21 3.57
CA TYR A 241 -1.38 12.49 3.22
C TYR A 241 -2.31 12.37 4.43
N ALA A 242 -3.42 13.09 4.45
CA ALA A 242 -4.37 13.07 5.57
C ALA A 242 -4.86 11.65 5.94
N VAL A 243 -5.06 10.78 4.94
CA VAL A 243 -5.42 9.36 5.16
C VAL A 243 -4.31 8.58 5.86
N ILE A 244 -3.05 8.81 5.50
CA ILE A 244 -1.87 8.17 6.09
C ILE A 244 -1.60 8.71 7.50
N ARG A 245 -1.73 10.03 7.71
CA ARG A 245 -1.62 10.64 9.04
C ARG A 245 -2.68 10.12 10.00
N SER A 246 -3.90 9.91 9.52
CA SER A 246 -4.97 9.30 10.31
C SER A 246 -4.69 7.83 10.62
N LEU A 247 -4.12 7.08 9.67
CA LEU A 247 -3.70 5.69 9.88
C LEU A 247 -2.69 5.57 11.00
N ILE A 248 -1.54 6.26 10.88
CA ILE A 248 -0.42 6.09 11.83
C ILE A 248 -0.77 6.54 13.27
N ARG A 249 -1.80 7.37 13.43
CA ARG A 249 -2.30 7.81 14.74
C ARG A 249 -3.21 6.76 15.39
N VAL A 250 -4.00 6.06 14.59
CA VAL A 250 -4.95 5.04 15.07
C VAL A 250 -4.25 3.69 15.27
N LEU A 251 -3.23 3.42 14.45
CA LEU A 251 -2.51 2.17 14.47
C LEU A 251 -1.39 2.19 15.51
N GLU A 252 -1.44 1.25 16.46
CA GLU A 252 -0.35 1.03 17.41
C GLU A 252 0.94 0.63 16.67
N GLY A 253 2.04 1.35 16.91
CA GLY A 253 3.29 1.19 16.13
C GLY A 253 3.21 1.74 14.69
N GLY A 254 2.21 2.57 14.37
CA GLY A 254 1.98 3.09 13.03
C GLY A 254 3.10 3.98 12.50
N VAL A 255 3.76 4.77 13.36
CA VAL A 255 4.88 5.64 12.98
C VAL A 255 6.10 4.80 12.58
N GLU A 256 6.42 3.79 13.38
CA GLU A 256 7.52 2.85 13.16
C GLU A 256 7.26 1.99 11.92
N GLY A 257 6.03 1.50 11.76
CA GLY A 257 5.56 0.76 10.59
C GLY A 257 5.74 1.57 9.31
N LYS A 258 5.30 2.84 9.30
CA LYS A 258 5.51 3.75 8.17
C LYS A 258 6.98 3.97 7.88
N LYS A 259 7.80 4.22 8.90
CA LYS A 259 9.24 4.47 8.73
C LYS A 259 9.95 3.24 8.11
N GLN A 260 9.56 2.05 8.52
CA GLN A 260 10.09 0.80 7.94
C GLN A 260 9.61 0.61 6.51
N ASP A 261 8.33 0.82 6.23
CA ASP A 261 7.76 0.71 4.88
C ASP A 261 8.43 1.68 3.91
N ASP A 262 8.57 2.95 4.29
CA ASP A 262 9.27 3.98 3.50
C ASP A 262 10.69 3.52 3.13
N LYS A 263 11.44 3.00 4.11
CA LYS A 263 12.79 2.49 3.88
C LYS A 263 12.79 1.32 2.91
N VAL A 264 11.83 0.40 3.01
CA VAL A 264 11.74 -0.75 2.12
C VAL A 264 11.32 -0.34 0.70
N ILE A 265 10.37 0.60 0.57
CA ILE A 265 9.98 1.18 -0.70
C ILE A 265 11.20 1.79 -1.39
N ASP A 266 12.05 2.54 -0.66
CA ASP A 266 13.27 3.14 -1.21
C ASP A 266 14.27 2.08 -1.71
N LYS A 267 14.41 0.96 -1.00
CA LYS A 267 15.23 -0.19 -1.46
C LYS A 267 14.70 -0.84 -2.73
N CYS A 268 13.39 -0.79 -2.96
CA CYS A 268 12.72 -1.36 -4.12
C CYS A 268 12.45 -0.34 -5.24
N ALA A 269 12.88 0.92 -5.06
CA ALA A 269 12.52 2.05 -5.91
C ALA A 269 13.20 2.10 -7.29
N SER A 270 14.17 1.21 -7.54
CA SER A 270 14.97 1.13 -8.78
C SER A 270 14.17 1.24 -10.10
N MET A 271 12.91 0.79 -10.11
CA MET A 271 12.01 0.94 -11.26
C MET A 271 10.97 2.04 -11.09
N GLN A 272 10.38 2.16 -9.90
CA GLN A 272 9.39 3.18 -9.55
C GLN A 272 9.30 3.25 -8.03
N ASN A 273 9.48 4.43 -7.46
CA ASN A 273 9.14 4.68 -6.07
C ASN A 273 7.62 4.90 -5.93
N LEU A 274 6.97 4.21 -5.00
CA LEU A 274 5.53 4.32 -4.80
C LEU A 274 5.13 5.73 -4.35
N ARG A 275 5.88 6.35 -3.46
CA ARG A 275 5.57 7.68 -2.92
C ARG A 275 5.72 8.78 -3.98
N GLU A 276 6.76 8.70 -4.79
CA GLU A 276 6.94 9.60 -5.94
C GLU A 276 5.85 9.40 -6.99
N ALA A 277 5.42 8.15 -7.25
CA ALA A 277 4.33 7.87 -8.17
C ALA A 277 3.02 8.52 -7.71
N ILE A 278 2.68 8.41 -6.43
CA ILE A 278 1.50 9.07 -5.84
C ILE A 278 1.58 10.60 -6.03
N ALA A 279 2.74 11.21 -5.75
CA ALA A 279 2.95 12.65 -5.94
C ALA A 279 2.82 13.06 -7.42
N ASN A 280 3.32 12.25 -8.35
CA ASN A 280 3.20 12.49 -9.79
C ASN A 280 1.75 12.43 -10.27
N TYR A 281 0.97 11.42 -9.85
CA TYR A 281 -0.45 11.34 -10.21
C TYR A 281 -1.27 12.49 -9.59
N ARG A 282 -0.95 12.89 -8.36
CA ARG A 282 -1.52 14.09 -7.74
C ARG A 282 -1.26 15.33 -8.59
N ASN A 283 0.00 15.59 -8.92
CA ASN A 283 0.40 16.77 -9.68
C ASN A 283 -0.18 16.75 -11.11
N SER A 284 -0.25 15.56 -11.73
CA SER A 284 -0.97 15.37 -12.99
C SER A 284 -2.43 15.81 -12.84
N THR A 285 -3.14 15.22 -11.87
CA THR A 285 -4.57 15.51 -11.61
C THR A 285 -4.85 17.00 -11.42
N LEU A 286 -3.98 17.72 -10.69
CA LEU A 286 -4.12 19.15 -10.45
C LEU A 286 -3.88 20.02 -11.69
N ARG A 287 -3.05 19.56 -12.63
CA ARG A 287 -2.68 20.30 -13.84
C ARG A 287 -3.47 19.86 -15.08
N GLN A 288 -4.16 18.73 -15.03
CA GLN A 288 -4.94 18.22 -16.16
C GLN A 288 -6.16 19.12 -16.39
N SER A 289 -6.23 19.69 -17.60
CA SER A 289 -7.40 20.44 -18.09
C SER A 289 -8.48 19.54 -18.65
N ASP A 290 -8.11 18.39 -19.22
CA ASP A 290 -9.03 17.40 -19.76
C ASP A 290 -9.67 16.60 -18.64
N GLU A 291 -11.00 16.60 -18.59
CA GLU A 291 -11.78 15.98 -17.51
C GLU A 291 -11.61 14.46 -17.45
N MET A 292 -11.54 13.79 -18.59
CA MET A 292 -11.40 12.33 -18.64
C MET A 292 -10.00 11.90 -18.17
N LYS A 293 -8.95 12.60 -18.62
CA LYS A 293 -7.58 12.35 -18.16
C LYS A 293 -7.38 12.72 -16.69
N ARG A 294 -8.06 13.75 -16.21
CA ARG A 294 -8.06 14.14 -14.80
C ARG A 294 -8.70 13.06 -13.93
N GLU A 295 -9.87 12.54 -14.33
CA GLU A 295 -10.56 11.47 -13.61
C GLU A 295 -9.73 10.18 -13.59
N ALA A 296 -9.11 9.81 -14.72
CA ALA A 296 -8.20 8.67 -14.76
C ALA A 296 -6.98 8.86 -13.84
N SER A 297 -6.35 10.04 -13.86
CA SER A 297 -5.22 10.37 -12.97
C SER A 297 -5.62 10.35 -11.49
N LEU A 298 -6.82 10.81 -11.16
CA LEU A 298 -7.38 10.80 -9.81
C LEU A 298 -7.63 9.38 -9.33
N SER A 299 -8.18 8.52 -10.20
CA SER A 299 -8.37 7.09 -9.92
C SER A 299 -7.03 6.43 -9.59
N PHE A 300 -5.98 6.64 -10.40
CA PHE A 300 -4.64 6.13 -10.12
C PHE A 300 -4.04 6.66 -8.82
N PHE A 301 -4.22 7.96 -8.54
CA PHE A 301 -3.79 8.56 -7.28
C PHE A 301 -4.43 7.84 -6.08
N VAL A 302 -5.74 7.59 -6.13
CA VAL A 302 -6.49 6.89 -5.08
C VAL A 302 -5.97 5.46 -4.89
N GLU A 303 -5.84 4.69 -5.97
CA GLU A 303 -5.39 3.30 -5.89
C GLU A 303 -3.95 3.17 -5.37
N TYR A 304 -3.04 4.05 -5.80
CA TYR A 304 -1.65 4.01 -5.34
C TYR A 304 -1.52 4.47 -3.89
N LEU A 305 -2.33 5.44 -3.45
CA LEU A 305 -2.35 5.89 -2.06
C LEU A 305 -2.95 4.82 -1.13
N GLU A 306 -3.96 4.09 -1.58
CA GLU A 306 -4.50 2.93 -0.86
C GLU A 306 -3.51 1.76 -0.80
N ARG A 307 -2.74 1.55 -1.87
CA ARG A 307 -1.64 0.58 -1.87
C ARG A 307 -0.59 0.92 -0.80
N TYR A 308 -0.19 2.19 -0.71
CA TYR A 308 0.74 2.64 0.32
C TYR A 308 0.15 2.49 1.74
N TYR A 309 -1.12 2.82 1.92
CA TYR A 309 -1.85 2.58 3.17
C TYR A 309 -1.80 1.11 3.60
N SER A 310 -2.06 0.20 2.66
CA SER A 310 -2.08 -1.25 2.91
C SER A 310 -0.70 -1.81 3.25
N LEU A 311 0.36 -1.30 2.60
CA LEU A 311 1.74 -1.68 2.90
C LEU A 311 2.19 -1.25 4.30
N ILE A 312 1.78 -0.05 4.76
CA ILE A 312 2.02 0.38 6.15
C ILE A 312 1.30 -0.53 7.15
N CYS A 313 0.02 -0.87 6.89
CA CYS A 313 -0.74 -1.80 7.72
C CYS A 313 -0.04 -3.16 7.79
N PHE A 314 0.41 -3.66 6.64
CA PHE A 314 1.14 -4.92 6.54
C PHE A 314 2.47 -4.89 7.30
N ALA A 315 3.23 -3.79 7.25
CA ALA A 315 4.46 -3.63 8.01
C ALA A 315 4.23 -3.75 9.52
N VAL A 316 3.16 -3.13 10.04
CA VAL A 316 2.78 -3.25 11.46
C VAL A 316 2.30 -4.66 11.80
N TYR A 317 1.47 -5.26 10.96
CA TYR A 317 1.02 -6.65 11.12
C TYR A 317 2.19 -7.61 11.32
N ILE A 318 3.22 -7.53 10.48
CA ILE A 318 4.42 -8.39 10.57
C ILE A 318 5.17 -8.23 11.90
N HIS A 319 5.16 -7.05 12.53
CA HIS A 319 5.72 -6.89 13.88
C HIS A 319 4.82 -7.48 14.95
N SER A 320 3.52 -7.21 14.88
CA SER A 320 2.56 -7.72 15.87
C SER A 320 2.54 -9.26 15.93
N GLU A 321 2.60 -9.94 14.78
CA GLU A 321 2.72 -11.40 14.70
C GLU A 321 4.03 -11.92 15.31
N ARG A 322 5.13 -11.17 15.18
CA ARG A 322 6.43 -11.59 15.75
C ARG A 322 6.47 -11.45 17.26
N ASP A 323 5.84 -10.41 17.81
CA ASP A 323 5.74 -10.24 19.25
C ASP A 323 4.79 -11.29 19.86
N ALA A 324 3.73 -11.67 19.15
CA ALA A 324 2.86 -12.79 19.52
C ALA A 324 3.62 -14.13 19.53
N LEU A 325 4.43 -14.40 18.50
CA LEU A 325 5.29 -15.60 18.42
C LEU A 325 6.32 -15.69 19.56
N ARG A 326 6.89 -14.55 19.97
CA ARG A 326 7.83 -14.48 21.10
C ARG A 326 7.15 -14.67 22.45
N SER A 327 5.86 -14.30 22.53
CA SER A 327 5.07 -14.35 23.76
C SER A 327 4.36 -15.70 23.98
N SER A 328 4.65 -16.71 23.16
CA SER A 328 4.03 -18.06 23.24
C SER A 328 2.50 -18.06 23.04
N SER A 329 1.97 -17.01 22.39
CA SER A 329 0.54 -16.88 22.10
C SER A 329 0.17 -17.86 20.98
N PHE A 330 -0.73 -18.80 21.28
CA PHE A 330 -1.22 -19.78 20.29
C PHE A 330 -2.25 -19.12 19.36
N GLY A 331 -1.79 -18.68 18.19
CA GLY A 331 -2.64 -18.29 17.07
C GLY A 331 -1.93 -17.33 16.12
N HIS A 332 -1.49 -17.85 14.97
CA HIS A 332 -1.18 -17.00 13.82
C HIS A 332 -2.49 -16.43 13.28
N SER A 333 -2.63 -15.11 13.23
CA SER A 333 -3.73 -14.47 12.52
C SER A 333 -3.27 -14.14 11.10
N SER A 334 -4.09 -14.36 10.09
CA SER A 334 -3.75 -13.90 8.74
C SER A 334 -3.82 -12.37 8.67
N PHE A 335 -3.19 -11.74 7.69
CA PHE A 335 -3.29 -10.30 7.48
C PHE A 335 -4.76 -9.89 7.24
N ALA A 336 -5.52 -10.67 6.48
CA ALA A 336 -6.95 -10.41 6.29
C ALA A 336 -7.74 -10.47 7.61
N ASP A 337 -7.45 -11.44 8.49
CA ASP A 337 -8.10 -11.53 9.80
C ASP A 337 -7.68 -10.36 10.71
N TRP A 338 -6.41 -9.98 10.68
CA TRP A 338 -5.86 -8.85 11.43
C TRP A 338 -6.47 -7.51 10.99
N MET A 339 -6.68 -7.32 9.69
CA MET A 339 -7.38 -6.16 9.13
C MET A 339 -8.86 -6.17 9.52
N ARG A 340 -9.54 -7.32 9.40
CA ARG A 340 -10.96 -7.47 9.75
C ARG A 340 -11.25 -7.19 11.22
N ALA A 341 -10.32 -7.51 12.11
CA ALA A 341 -10.40 -7.18 13.54
C ALA A 341 -10.33 -5.67 13.83
N ARG A 342 -10.01 -4.84 12.83
CA ARG A 342 -9.78 -3.38 12.94
C ARG A 342 -10.68 -2.59 11.97
N PRO A 343 -12.01 -2.59 12.18
CA PRO A 343 -12.98 -1.92 11.30
C PRO A 343 -12.71 -0.41 11.11
N GLU A 344 -12.05 0.23 12.06
CA GLU A 344 -11.64 1.63 12.01
C GLU A 344 -10.69 1.93 10.84
N LEU A 345 -9.86 0.97 10.41
CA LEU A 345 -8.93 1.14 9.28
C LEU A 345 -9.70 1.30 7.95
N TYR A 346 -10.70 0.46 7.71
CA TYR A 346 -11.58 0.60 6.54
C TYR A 346 -12.39 1.91 6.59
N SER A 347 -12.82 2.34 7.78
CA SER A 347 -13.52 3.60 7.96
C SER A 347 -12.66 4.80 7.54
N ILE A 348 -11.35 4.77 7.86
CA ILE A 348 -10.38 5.80 7.44
C ILE A 348 -10.28 5.85 5.92
N ILE A 349 -10.02 4.73 5.24
CA ILE A 349 -9.95 4.66 3.76
C ILE A 349 -11.26 5.18 3.15
N ARG A 350 -12.39 4.65 3.60
CA ARG A 350 -13.71 5.00 3.04
C ARG A 350 -13.99 6.49 3.16
N ARG A 351 -13.74 7.08 4.34
CA ARG A 351 -14.07 8.49 4.63
C ARG A 351 -13.08 9.46 4.02
N LEU A 352 -11.77 9.17 4.10
CA LEU A 352 -10.72 10.13 3.76
C LEU A 352 -10.18 9.98 2.35
N LEU A 353 -10.37 8.82 1.72
CA LEU A 353 -9.85 8.54 0.39
C LEU A 353 -10.98 8.30 -0.61
N ARG A 354 -11.85 7.30 -0.38
CA ARG A 354 -12.86 6.88 -1.39
C ARG A 354 -14.07 7.81 -1.50
N ARG A 355 -14.61 8.35 -0.40
CA ARG A 355 -15.76 9.29 -0.41
C ARG A 355 -15.39 10.72 -0.79
N ASN A 356 -14.14 11.11 -0.62
CA ASN A 356 -13.66 12.44 -0.99
C ASN A 356 -12.25 12.39 -1.61
N PRO A 357 -12.10 11.81 -2.82
CA PRO A 357 -10.81 11.71 -3.52
C PRO A 357 -10.14 13.07 -3.74
N MET A 358 -10.93 14.09 -4.08
CA MET A 358 -10.42 15.45 -4.29
C MET A 358 -9.87 16.07 -3.01
N GLY A 359 -10.50 15.83 -1.86
CA GLY A 359 -9.96 16.25 -0.56
C GLY A 359 -8.67 15.52 -0.19
N ALA A 360 -8.52 14.27 -0.62
CA ALA A 360 -7.30 13.48 -0.39
C ALA A 360 -6.06 14.04 -1.11
N LEU A 361 -6.24 14.85 -2.17
CA LEU A 361 -5.14 15.57 -2.83
C LEU A 361 -4.50 16.64 -1.92
N GLY A 362 -5.01 16.87 -0.69
CA GLY A 362 -4.49 17.88 0.22
C GLY A 362 -4.92 19.30 -0.14
N TYR A 363 -5.99 19.46 -0.94
CA TYR A 363 -6.60 20.76 -1.18
C TYR A 363 -7.41 21.16 0.05
N ALA A 364 -6.77 21.82 1.01
CA ALA A 364 -7.50 22.60 1.99
C ALA A 364 -8.00 23.85 1.25
N SER A 365 -9.31 24.01 1.06
CA SER A 365 -9.86 25.34 0.78
C SER A 365 -9.30 26.29 1.84
N PRO A 366 -8.82 27.50 1.49
CA PRO A 366 -8.34 28.45 2.47
C PRO A 366 -9.51 28.81 3.39
N LYS A 367 -9.59 28.11 4.51
CA LYS A 367 -10.53 28.40 5.58
C LYS A 367 -10.01 29.67 6.26
N PRO A 368 -10.88 30.64 6.55
CA PRO A 368 -10.47 31.88 7.19
C PRO A 368 -9.74 31.54 8.50
N SER A 369 -8.58 32.15 8.70
CA SER A 369 -7.83 32.03 9.94
C SER A 369 -8.72 32.50 11.09
N PRO A 370 -8.75 31.78 12.23
CA PRO A 370 -9.51 32.23 13.39
C PRO A 370 -9.04 33.64 13.80
N MET A 371 -10.00 34.50 14.20
CA MET A 371 -9.69 35.85 14.70
C MET A 371 -8.68 35.75 15.85
N ARG A 372 -7.53 36.41 15.68
CA ARG A 372 -6.45 36.44 16.68
C ARG A 372 -6.90 37.26 17.89
N ILE A 373 -6.83 36.70 19.08
CA ILE A 373 -7.00 37.43 20.34
C ILE A 373 -5.61 37.68 20.92
N ALA A 374 -5.17 38.95 20.83
CA ALA A 374 -3.99 39.58 21.45
C ALA A 374 -2.58 38.98 21.17
N GLU A 375 -1.64 39.86 20.81
CA GLU A 375 -0.20 39.55 20.78
C GLU A 375 0.30 39.33 22.21
N SER A 376 0.86 38.16 22.50
CA SER A 376 1.45 37.90 23.81
C SER A 376 2.83 38.54 23.90
N THR A 377 3.07 39.30 24.98
CA THR A 377 4.26 40.14 25.20
C THR A 377 5.49 39.37 25.69
N ASP A 378 5.40 38.05 25.80
CA ASP A 378 6.35 37.13 26.42
C ASP A 378 7.21 36.34 25.41
N GLY A 379 7.23 36.74 24.13
CA GLY A 379 8.14 36.19 23.10
C GLY A 379 7.84 34.75 22.67
N ARG A 380 6.69 34.19 23.06
CA ARG A 380 6.27 32.84 22.66
C ARG A 380 5.73 32.84 21.22
N PRO A 381 5.89 31.74 20.44
CA PRO A 381 5.35 31.70 19.09
C PRO A 381 3.81 31.72 19.10
N HIS A 382 3.19 32.64 18.35
CA HIS A 382 1.72 32.79 18.28
C HIS A 382 1.09 31.98 17.15
N GLU A 383 1.88 31.58 16.16
CA GLU A 383 1.37 30.84 15.02
C GLU A 383 1.19 29.37 15.40
N MET A 384 -0.07 28.94 15.50
CA MET A 384 -0.41 27.55 15.85
C MET A 384 0.22 26.53 14.91
N GLY A 385 0.46 26.87 13.64
CA GLY A 385 1.19 26.00 12.70
C GLY A 385 2.64 25.76 13.14
N VAL A 386 3.33 26.81 13.62
CA VAL A 386 4.71 26.74 14.11
C VAL A 386 4.78 25.99 15.44
N VAL A 387 3.88 26.32 16.38
CA VAL A 387 3.82 25.63 17.68
C VAL A 387 3.44 24.16 17.50
N ALA A 388 2.49 23.86 16.62
CA ALA A 388 2.13 22.48 16.30
C ALA A 388 3.34 21.77 15.71
N ALA A 389 4.02 22.33 14.70
CA ALA A 389 5.16 21.68 14.03
C ALA A 389 6.28 21.22 14.98
N LEU A 390 6.51 21.93 16.10
CA LEU A 390 7.52 21.59 17.10
C LEU A 390 7.11 20.46 18.07
N ARG A 391 5.87 19.94 17.99
CA ARG A 391 5.38 18.89 18.88
C ARG A 391 5.91 17.52 18.47
N ASN A 392 6.29 16.75 19.48
CA ASN A 392 6.84 15.40 19.35
C ASN A 392 6.07 14.34 20.16
N GLY A 393 4.87 14.67 20.65
CA GLY A 393 4.03 13.71 21.36
C GLY A 393 3.41 12.68 20.42
N GLU A 394 3.17 11.47 20.92
CA GLU A 394 2.54 10.36 20.17
C GLU A 394 1.12 10.72 19.71
N VAL A 395 0.33 11.32 20.61
CA VAL A 395 -1.05 11.74 20.36
C VAL A 395 -1.13 13.21 19.99
N LEU A 396 -0.54 14.09 20.81
CA LEU A 396 -0.44 15.53 20.55
C LEU A 396 0.80 15.83 19.67
N GLY A 397 0.74 15.40 18.42
CA GLY A 397 1.85 15.50 17.47
C GLY A 397 1.85 16.77 16.61
N SER A 398 2.80 16.84 15.67
CA SER A 398 3.15 18.04 14.92
C SER A 398 2.05 18.64 14.02
N GLN A 399 0.98 17.87 13.79
CA GLN A 399 -0.11 18.17 12.87
C GLN A 399 -1.47 18.31 13.57
N THR A 400 -1.45 18.39 14.89
CA THR A 400 -2.67 18.42 15.72
C THR A 400 -2.76 19.68 16.55
N VAL A 401 -3.96 20.01 17.00
CA VAL A 401 -4.22 21.09 17.95
C VAL A 401 -5.25 20.63 18.97
N LEU A 402 -5.20 21.22 20.16
CA LEU A 402 -6.29 21.12 21.12
C LEU A 402 -7.29 22.22 20.80
N LYS A 403 -8.52 21.82 20.47
CA LYS A 403 -9.66 22.72 20.28
C LYS A 403 -10.52 22.67 21.53
N SER A 404 -10.93 23.84 22.04
CA SER A 404 -11.94 23.89 23.10
C SER A 404 -13.17 23.12 22.64
N ASP A 405 -13.58 22.16 23.45
CA ASP A 405 -14.73 21.32 23.17
C ASP A 405 -15.99 21.81 23.90
N HIS A 406 -15.81 22.74 24.84
CA HIS A 406 -16.92 23.48 25.41
C HIS A 406 -17.32 24.61 24.46
N CYS A 407 -18.57 24.56 23.98
CA CYS A 407 -19.14 25.56 23.09
C CYS A 407 -20.17 26.42 23.86
N PRO A 408 -19.83 27.66 24.25
CA PRO A 408 -20.72 28.51 25.04
C PRO A 408 -22.06 28.85 24.36
N GLY A 409 -22.14 28.72 23.03
CA GLY A 409 -23.34 28.99 22.23
C GLY A 409 -24.17 27.75 21.86
N CYS A 410 -23.73 26.54 22.23
CA CYS A 410 -24.38 25.29 21.80
C CYS A 410 -25.57 24.87 22.69
N GLN A 411 -26.03 25.77 23.56
CA GLN A 411 -27.17 25.53 24.44
C GLN A 411 -28.49 25.59 23.66
N ASN A 412 -29.26 24.52 23.69
CA ASN A 412 -30.59 24.49 23.14
C ASN A 412 -31.54 25.30 24.04
N PRO A 413 -32.14 26.39 23.54
CA PRO A 413 -33.01 27.25 24.34
C PRO A 413 -34.33 26.57 24.74
N SER A 414 -34.72 25.48 24.07
CA SER A 414 -35.96 24.74 24.36
C SER A 414 -35.86 23.81 25.58
N LEU A 415 -34.65 23.55 26.09
CA LEU A 415 -34.48 22.70 27.26
C LEU A 415 -34.86 23.45 28.55
N PRO A 416 -35.68 22.83 29.42
CA PRO A 416 -36.30 23.52 30.55
C PRO A 416 -35.32 23.80 31.69
N GLU A 417 -34.24 23.00 31.80
CA GLU A 417 -33.28 23.06 32.89
C GLU A 417 -31.91 23.51 32.40
N ARG A 418 -31.23 24.30 33.22
CA ARG A 418 -29.86 24.74 33.00
C ARG A 418 -29.03 24.38 34.20
N VAL A 419 -27.90 23.74 33.94
CA VAL A 419 -26.89 23.42 34.94
C VAL A 419 -25.59 24.08 34.45
N ASP A 420 -25.02 24.94 35.29
CA ASP A 420 -23.81 25.69 34.93
C ASP A 420 -22.65 24.73 34.63
N GLY A 421 -21.91 25.00 33.54
CA GLY A 421 -20.85 24.11 33.06
C GLY A 421 -21.33 22.79 32.45
N ALA A 422 -22.64 22.52 32.38
CA ALA A 422 -23.22 21.28 31.87
C ALA A 422 -24.26 21.56 30.77
N PRO A 423 -23.81 21.87 29.54
CA PRO A 423 -24.69 22.33 28.48
C PRO A 423 -25.66 21.23 28.06
N ASN A 424 -26.85 21.61 27.63
CA ASN A 424 -27.91 20.69 27.18
C ASN A 424 -28.27 19.57 28.17
N PHE A 425 -28.06 19.81 29.47
CA PHE A 425 -28.53 18.91 30.53
C PHE A 425 -30.05 18.71 30.43
N ARG A 426 -30.49 17.46 30.52
CA ARG A 426 -31.91 17.07 30.48
C ARG A 426 -32.13 15.72 31.14
N GLU A 427 -33.32 15.53 31.70
CA GLU A 427 -33.81 14.28 32.26
C GLU A 427 -34.88 13.67 31.34
N VAL A 428 -34.95 12.33 31.28
CA VAL A 428 -36.07 11.63 30.66
C VAL A 428 -37.21 11.50 31.68
N PRO A 429 -38.40 12.09 31.44
CA PRO A 429 -39.49 12.04 32.39
C PRO A 429 -39.86 10.60 32.78
N GLY A 430 -39.88 10.32 34.09
CA GLY A 430 -40.23 9.01 34.64
C GLY A 430 -39.09 7.98 34.69
N PHE A 431 -37.89 8.31 34.20
CA PHE A 431 -36.73 7.40 34.19
C PHE A 431 -35.49 8.05 34.81
N PRO A 432 -34.62 7.31 35.52
CA PRO A 432 -33.35 7.83 36.05
C PRO A 432 -32.28 7.92 34.95
N VAL A 433 -32.63 8.52 33.82
CA VAL A 433 -31.79 8.64 32.63
C VAL A 433 -31.64 10.12 32.29
N TYR A 434 -30.39 10.56 32.16
CA TYR A 434 -30.02 11.94 31.95
C TYR A 434 -29.10 12.04 30.73
N GLY A 435 -29.15 13.18 30.04
CA GLY A 435 -28.26 13.49 28.93
C GLY A 435 -27.68 14.89 29.09
N VAL A 436 -26.42 15.07 28.71
CA VAL A 436 -25.70 16.34 28.78
C VAL A 436 -24.69 16.40 27.63
N ALA A 437 -24.41 17.59 27.11
CA ALA A 437 -23.26 17.81 26.23
C ALA A 437 -21.96 17.74 27.05
N ASN A 438 -20.79 17.90 26.42
CA ASN A 438 -19.53 17.74 27.14
C ASN A 438 -19.37 18.83 28.22
N PRO A 439 -19.42 18.46 29.52
CA PRO A 439 -19.42 19.43 30.61
C PRO A 439 -18.00 19.83 31.01
N THR A 440 -17.86 20.93 31.74
CA THR A 440 -16.66 21.24 32.54
C THR A 440 -16.58 20.34 33.77
N ILE A 441 -15.44 20.30 34.46
CA ILE A 441 -15.33 19.54 35.73
C ILE A 441 -16.36 20.02 36.75
N ASP A 442 -16.55 21.34 36.89
CA ASP A 442 -17.57 21.92 37.78
C ASP A 442 -18.99 21.58 37.32
N GLY A 443 -19.21 21.49 36.01
CA GLY A 443 -20.46 21.02 35.43
C GLY A 443 -20.78 19.57 35.78
N ILE A 444 -19.78 18.69 35.77
CA ILE A 444 -19.93 17.29 36.20
C ILE A 444 -20.38 17.25 37.68
N LEU A 445 -19.71 18.01 38.54
CA LEU A 445 -20.05 18.07 39.97
C LEU A 445 -21.46 18.61 40.19
N SER A 446 -21.84 19.65 39.46
CA SER A 446 -23.18 20.24 39.51
C SER A 446 -24.25 19.25 39.08
N VAL A 447 -24.01 18.48 38.01
CA VAL A 447 -24.91 17.42 37.56
C VAL A 447 -25.05 16.31 38.61
N ILE A 448 -23.93 15.84 39.18
CA ILE A 448 -23.96 14.80 40.22
C ILE A 448 -24.73 15.29 41.45
N GLN A 449 -24.49 16.53 41.89
CA GLN A 449 -25.23 17.12 43.00
C GLN A 449 -26.72 17.25 42.69
N ARG A 450 -27.07 17.69 41.48
CA ARG A 450 -28.46 17.85 41.03
C ARG A 450 -29.22 16.52 40.96
N ILE A 451 -28.56 15.45 40.51
CA ILE A 451 -29.13 14.10 40.49
C ILE A 451 -29.21 13.54 41.91
N GLY A 452 -28.12 13.63 42.67
CA GLY A 452 -28.01 13.08 44.03
C GLY A 452 -28.96 13.72 45.04
N SER A 453 -29.17 15.03 44.96
CA SER A 453 -30.10 15.78 45.83
C SER A 453 -31.56 15.38 45.62
N SER A 454 -31.91 14.89 44.43
CA SER A 454 -33.29 14.50 44.09
C SER A 454 -33.66 13.07 44.53
N LYS A 455 -32.67 12.20 44.83
CA LYS A 455 -32.90 10.75 45.02
C LYS A 455 -32.14 10.14 46.21
N GLY A 456 -31.71 10.93 47.19
CA GLY A 456 -31.15 10.42 48.45
C GLY A 456 -29.78 9.75 48.30
N GLY A 457 -28.93 10.22 47.38
CA GLY A 457 -27.54 9.76 47.26
C GLY A 457 -27.32 8.48 46.43
N CYS A 458 -28.22 8.16 45.49
CA CYS A 458 -28.02 7.05 44.56
C CYS A 458 -26.72 7.18 43.75
N PRO A 459 -26.02 6.06 43.47
CA PRO A 459 -24.83 6.06 42.61
C PRO A 459 -25.18 6.51 41.19
N VAL A 460 -24.33 7.37 40.62
CA VAL A 460 -24.47 7.90 39.24
C VAL A 460 -23.52 7.15 38.32
N PHE A 461 -24.05 6.54 37.26
CA PHE A 461 -23.25 5.90 36.22
C PHE A 461 -23.07 6.85 35.03
N TRP A 462 -21.87 7.39 34.86
CA TRP A 462 -21.55 8.30 33.77
C TRP A 462 -20.98 7.54 32.57
N HIS A 463 -21.70 7.56 31.44
CA HIS A 463 -21.27 6.93 30.20
C HIS A 463 -20.78 8.01 29.23
N ASN A 464 -19.48 8.00 28.91
CA ASN A 464 -18.95 8.81 27.82
C ASN A 464 -19.15 8.07 26.49
N MET A 465 -19.95 8.64 25.59
CA MET A 465 -20.29 8.04 24.29
C MET A 465 -19.36 8.49 23.15
N ARG A 466 -18.28 9.22 23.44
CA ARG A 466 -17.39 9.77 22.42
C ARG A 466 -16.33 8.78 21.99
N GLU A 467 -16.12 8.72 20.68
CA GLU A 467 -15.04 7.94 20.06
C GLU A 467 -13.70 8.69 20.18
N GLU A 468 -13.70 10.02 20.06
CA GLU A 468 -12.47 10.81 20.12
C GLU A 468 -11.93 11.01 21.54
N PRO A 469 -10.59 11.16 21.71
CA PRO A 469 -9.99 11.51 22.99
C PRO A 469 -10.44 12.90 23.48
N VAL A 470 -10.81 12.97 24.76
CA VAL A 470 -11.15 14.20 25.48
C VAL A 470 -10.20 14.35 26.66
N ILE A 471 -9.63 15.55 26.83
CA ILE A 471 -8.78 15.89 27.97
C ILE A 471 -9.28 17.17 28.65
N TYR A 472 -9.12 17.26 29.96
CA TYR A 472 -9.47 18.45 30.72
C TYR A 472 -8.21 19.23 31.08
N ILE A 473 -8.19 20.54 30.78
CA ILE A 473 -7.12 21.45 31.17
C ILE A 473 -7.77 22.56 32.00
N ASN A 474 -7.35 22.68 33.26
CA ASN A 474 -7.89 23.65 34.22
C ASN A 474 -9.42 23.60 34.35
N GLY A 475 -10.01 22.40 34.32
CA GLY A 475 -11.47 22.22 34.44
C GLY A 475 -12.24 22.28 33.12
N GLU A 476 -11.60 22.74 32.04
CA GLU A 476 -12.23 22.90 30.73
C GLU A 476 -11.92 21.73 29.79
N PRO A 477 -12.91 21.22 29.03
CA PRO A 477 -12.69 20.11 28.10
C PRO A 477 -12.10 20.56 26.76
N PHE A 478 -11.14 19.78 26.27
CA PHE A 478 -10.48 19.95 24.98
C PHE A 478 -10.48 18.64 24.19
N VAL A 479 -10.52 18.77 22.87
CA VAL A 479 -10.39 17.66 21.94
C VAL A 479 -9.27 17.88 20.95
N LEU A 480 -8.68 16.77 20.51
CA LEU A 480 -7.66 16.78 19.48
C LEU A 480 -8.29 16.98 18.10
N ARG A 481 -7.78 17.94 17.32
CA ARG A 481 -8.17 18.20 15.94
C ARG A 481 -6.93 18.33 15.06
N GLU A 482 -7.07 18.06 13.77
CA GLU A 482 -6.01 18.34 12.80
C GLU A 482 -5.94 19.84 12.52
N VAL A 483 -4.72 20.37 12.34
CA VAL A 483 -4.50 21.80 12.04
C VAL A 483 -5.36 22.24 10.85
N GLU A 484 -5.43 21.42 9.80
CA GLU A 484 -6.19 21.67 8.57
C GLU A 484 -7.73 21.64 8.75
N ARG A 485 -8.23 21.06 9.85
CA ARG A 485 -9.67 20.84 10.11
C ARG A 485 -10.17 21.60 11.33
N THR A 486 -9.53 22.71 11.69
CA THR A 486 -9.80 23.45 12.93
C THR A 486 -11.19 24.10 13.03
N ILE A 487 -11.96 24.18 11.94
CA ILE A 487 -13.35 24.69 11.94
C ILE A 487 -14.34 23.55 12.07
#